data_AF-K1SCX5-F1
#
_entry.id   AF-K1SCX5-F1
#
_cell.length_a   1.000
_cell.length_b   1.000
_cell.length_c   1.000
_cell.angle_alpha   90.00
_cell.angle_beta   90.00
_cell.angle_gamma   90.00
#
_symmetry.space_group_name_H-M   'P 1'
#
loop_
_entity.id
_entity.type
_entity.pdbx_description
1 polymer ?
#
loop_
_entity_poly.entity_id
_entity_poly.type
_entity_poly.pdbx_seq_one_letter_code
_entity_poly.pdbx_strand_id
1 'polypeptide(L)'
;SSVHPLTLVAGLKLAKRSNVPCICEIRDLWPETFLDFGFTKKNLIIKALYAMEKWIYKKADALIFTMEGGKDYIKEKHWEDSVDLSKVFYINNGVDLDVYYKNIRDNTYIDKDLENNETFKVIYTGSIRPANGVENIIKCARHINKMK
;
A
#
# COMPACT_ATOMS: atom_id res chain seq x y z
N SER A 1 2.21 -5.71 -4.26
CA SER A 1 2.00 -7.15 -4.00
C SER A 1 2.70 -7.52 -2.72
N SER A 2 2.02 -7.38 -1.58
CA SER A 2 2.47 -7.98 -0.33
C SER A 2 2.40 -9.49 -0.41
N VAL A 3 3.34 -10.16 0.25
CA VAL A 3 3.19 -11.57 0.54
C VAL A 3 1.97 -11.74 1.46
N HIS A 4 1.07 -12.68 1.14
CA HIS A 4 -0.08 -12.97 2.01
C HIS A 4 0.45 -13.24 3.44
N PRO A 5 -0.25 -12.77 4.50
CA PRO A 5 0.09 -13.00 5.91
C PRO A 5 0.65 -14.38 6.29
N LEU A 6 0.22 -15.46 5.64
CA LEU A 6 0.74 -16.81 5.89
C LEU A 6 2.24 -16.95 5.62
N THR A 7 2.79 -16.16 4.69
CA THR A 7 4.23 -16.09 4.41
C THR A 7 4.99 -15.52 5.61
N LEU A 8 4.46 -14.46 6.22
CA LEU A 8 5.04 -13.87 7.43
C LEU A 8 4.95 -14.84 8.62
N VAL A 9 3.84 -15.58 8.75
CA VAL A 9 3.71 -16.66 9.75
C VAL A 9 4.77 -17.74 9.56
N ALA A 10 5.01 -18.16 8.31
CA ALA A 10 6.05 -19.14 8.00
C ALA A 10 7.44 -18.62 8.33
N GLY A 11 7.75 -17.37 7.94
CA GLY A 11 9.01 -16.70 8.26
C GLY A 11 9.27 -16.62 9.76
N LEU A 12 8.29 -16.18 10.55
CA LEU A 12 8.38 -16.11 12.01
C LEU A 12 8.60 -17.49 12.65
N LYS A 13 7.93 -18.54 12.14
CA LYS A 13 8.12 -19.92 12.63
C LYS A 13 9.52 -20.44 12.31
N LEU A 14 10.02 -20.19 11.11
CA LEU A 14 11.36 -20.60 10.70
C LEU A 14 12.43 -19.87 11.51
N ALA A 15 12.32 -18.54 11.60
CA ALA A 15 13.23 -17.70 12.36
C ALA A 15 13.32 -18.14 13.83
N LYS A 16 12.17 -18.45 14.46
CA LYS A 16 12.14 -19.00 15.81
C LYS A 16 12.85 -20.37 15.93
N ARG A 17 12.68 -21.26 14.95
CA ARG A 17 13.36 -22.58 14.95
C ARG A 17 14.86 -22.46 14.73
N SER A 18 15.28 -21.50 13.93
CA SER A 18 16.67 -21.25 13.58
C SER A 18 17.37 -20.27 14.53
N ASN A 19 16.65 -19.71 15.51
CA ASN A 19 17.14 -18.70 16.44
C ASN A 19 17.79 -17.48 15.74
N VAL A 20 17.13 -16.98 14.69
CA VAL A 20 17.56 -15.79 13.94
C VAL A 20 16.47 -14.72 13.98
N PRO A 21 16.81 -13.43 13.82
CA PRO A 21 15.81 -12.36 13.72
C PRO A 21 14.91 -12.51 12.49
N CYS A 22 13.66 -12.10 12.61
CA CYS A 22 12.69 -12.04 11.54
C CYS A 22 12.20 -10.60 11.35
N ILE A 23 12.55 -10.00 10.22
CA ILE A 23 12.04 -8.70 9.80
C ILE A 23 10.85 -8.95 8.87
N CYS A 24 9.71 -8.32 9.18
CA CYS A 24 8.49 -8.45 8.39
C CYS A 24 8.22 -7.15 7.61
N GLU A 25 8.18 -7.25 6.29
CA GLU A 25 7.81 -6.15 5.39
C GLU A 25 6.29 -6.16 5.13
N ILE A 26 5.65 -5.00 5.38
CA ILE A 26 4.23 -4.75 5.23
C ILE A 26 4.04 -3.80 4.05
N ARG A 27 3.49 -4.30 2.94
CA ARG A 27 3.24 -3.49 1.72
C ARG A 27 1.77 -3.18 1.48
N ASP A 28 0.87 -3.89 2.16
CA ASP A 28 -0.58 -3.81 2.06
C ASP A 28 -1.16 -4.15 3.45
N LEU A 29 -2.18 -3.40 3.87
CA LEU A 29 -2.84 -3.59 5.15
C LEU A 29 -3.93 -4.66 5.02
N TRP A 30 -3.55 -5.93 5.20
CA TRP A 30 -4.51 -7.03 5.28
C TRP A 30 -4.86 -7.32 6.74
N PRO A 31 -6.15 -7.38 7.12
CA PRO A 31 -7.32 -7.51 6.26
C PRO A 31 -8.08 -6.20 5.94
N GLU A 32 -7.51 -5.01 6.20
CA GLU A 32 -8.19 -3.72 5.93
C GLU A 32 -8.74 -3.63 4.51
N THR A 33 -7.95 -4.03 3.51
CA THR A 33 -8.35 -4.01 2.11
C THR A 33 -9.64 -4.80 1.82
N PHE A 34 -9.95 -5.86 2.58
CA PHE A 34 -11.22 -6.58 2.40
C PHE A 34 -12.42 -5.72 2.79
N LEU A 35 -12.28 -4.85 3.79
CA LEU A 35 -13.36 -3.95 4.19
C LEU A 35 -13.68 -2.97 3.06
N ASP A 36 -12.66 -2.48 2.34
CA ASP A 36 -12.82 -1.62 1.17
C ASP A 36 -13.55 -2.32 0.01
N PHE A 37 -13.41 -3.65 -0.08
CA PHE A 37 -14.16 -4.48 -1.04
C PHE A 37 -15.57 -4.86 -0.56
N GLY A 38 -16.06 -4.28 0.54
CA GLY A 38 -17.42 -4.48 1.03
C GLY A 38 -17.59 -5.64 2.02
N PHE A 39 -16.51 -6.27 2.47
CA PHE A 39 -16.60 -7.26 3.54
C PHE A 39 -16.86 -6.58 4.90
N THR A 40 -17.60 -7.25 5.77
CA THR A 40 -17.97 -6.69 7.08
C THR A 40 -16.99 -7.10 8.19
N LYS A 41 -16.69 -6.16 9.11
CA LYS A 41 -15.95 -6.42 10.35
C LYS A 41 -16.60 -7.48 11.26
N LYS A 42 -17.89 -7.79 11.05
CA LYS A 42 -18.59 -8.86 11.79
C LYS A 42 -18.19 -10.27 11.33
N ASN A 43 -17.53 -10.40 10.18
CA ASN A 43 -17.10 -11.69 9.65
C ASN A 43 -15.99 -12.30 10.52
N LEU A 44 -16.18 -13.55 10.95
CA LEU A 44 -15.23 -14.28 11.79
C LEU A 44 -13.86 -14.45 11.13
N ILE A 45 -13.82 -14.62 9.80
CA ILE A 45 -12.57 -14.72 9.03
C ILE A 45 -11.79 -13.42 9.14
N ILE A 46 -12.45 -12.26 8.97
CA ILE A 46 -11.82 -10.95 9.07
C ILE A 46 -11.25 -10.72 10.48
N LYS A 47 -11.99 -11.11 11.52
CA LYS A 47 -11.50 -11.04 12.91
C LYS A 47 -10.27 -11.93 13.13
N ALA A 48 -10.28 -13.15 12.59
CA ALA A 48 -9.14 -14.06 12.66
C ALA A 48 -7.92 -13.50 11.91
N LEU A 49 -8.13 -12.86 10.76
CA LEU A 49 -7.07 -12.21 10.01
C LEU A 49 -6.46 -11.02 10.78
N TYR A 50 -7.27 -10.17 11.42
CA TYR A 50 -6.76 -9.11 12.29
C TYR A 50 -5.98 -9.67 13.50
N ALA A 51 -6.45 -10.77 14.10
CA ALA A 51 -5.74 -11.41 15.19
C ALA A 51 -4.37 -11.97 14.73
N MET A 52 -4.32 -12.54 13.52
CA MET A 52 -3.08 -13.00 12.90
C MET A 52 -2.15 -11.82 12.57
N GLU A 53 -2.66 -10.72 12.01
CA GLU A 53 -1.90 -9.51 11.74
C GLU A 53 -1.26 -8.96 13.03
N LYS A 54 -2.05 -8.76 14.09
CA LYS A 54 -1.54 -8.34 15.40
C LYS A 54 -0.48 -9.31 15.94
N TRP A 55 -0.68 -10.62 15.78
CA TRP A 55 0.29 -11.62 16.20
C TRP A 55 1.61 -11.51 15.44
N ILE A 56 1.57 -11.30 14.11
CA ILE A 56 2.75 -11.08 13.28
C ILE A 56 3.50 -9.85 13.79
N TYR A 57 2.79 -8.73 13.97
CA TYR A 57 3.41 -7.46 14.40
C TYR A 57 4.04 -7.57 15.78
N LYS A 58 3.39 -8.28 16.70
CA LYS A 58 3.95 -8.55 18.02
C LYS A 58 5.21 -9.41 17.95
N LYS A 59 5.26 -10.39 17.05
CA LYS A 59 6.34 -11.39 17.00
C LYS A 59 7.55 -11.02 16.15
N ALA A 60 7.39 -10.15 15.16
CA ALA A 60 8.51 -9.69 14.34
C ALA A 60 9.55 -8.92 15.18
N ASP A 61 10.82 -9.08 14.87
CA ASP A 61 11.92 -8.32 15.49
C ASP A 61 11.95 -6.88 14.97
N ALA A 62 11.60 -6.70 13.69
CA ALA A 62 11.34 -5.39 13.11
C ALA A 62 10.20 -5.47 12.09
N LEU A 63 9.48 -4.36 11.96
CA LEU A 63 8.42 -4.16 10.99
C LEU A 63 8.83 -3.06 10.04
N ILE A 64 8.81 -3.34 8.73
CA ILE A 64 9.06 -2.35 7.68
C ILE A 64 7.74 -2.09 6.98
N PHE A 65 7.21 -0.88 7.08
CA PHE A 65 6.08 -0.45 6.27
C PHE A 65 6.61 0.23 5.00
N THR A 66 6.09 -0.14 3.83
CA THR A 66 6.48 0.50 2.57
C THR A 66 5.73 1.80 2.27
N MET A 67 4.89 2.22 3.22
CA MET A 67 4.10 3.45 3.23
C MET A 67 4.29 4.15 4.58
N GLU A 68 4.13 5.47 4.60
CA GLU A 68 4.11 6.23 5.85
C GLU A 68 2.88 5.86 6.70
N GLY A 69 2.93 6.15 8.01
CA GLY A 69 1.80 5.97 8.91
C GLY A 69 1.70 4.60 9.60
N GLY A 70 2.66 3.69 9.42
CA GLY A 70 2.63 2.36 10.06
C GLY A 70 2.50 2.39 11.60
N LYS A 71 3.13 3.36 12.26
CA LYS A 71 2.99 3.56 13.72
C LYS A 71 1.59 4.07 14.09
N ASP A 72 1.02 4.94 13.28
CA ASP A 72 -0.30 5.51 13.54
C ASP A 72 -1.38 4.46 13.33
N TYR A 73 -1.25 3.63 12.28
CA TYR A 73 -2.11 2.46 12.08
C TYR A 73 -2.16 1.54 13.31
N ILE A 74 -1.00 1.23 13.90
CA ILE A 74 -0.93 0.39 15.11
C ILE A 74 -1.66 1.03 16.29
N LYS A 75 -1.55 2.35 16.48
CA LYS A 75 -2.26 3.09 17.53
C LYS A 75 -3.77 3.16 17.28
N GLU A 76 -4.19 3.40 16.05
CA GLU A 76 -5.61 3.39 15.66
C GLU A 76 -6.27 2.03 15.88
N LYS A 77 -5.49 0.95 15.82
CA LYS A 77 -5.94 -0.41 16.16
C LYS A 77 -5.90 -0.72 17.66
N HIS A 78 -5.40 0.19 18.50
CA HIS A 78 -5.18 -0.01 19.95
C HIS A 78 -4.22 -1.19 20.23
N TRP A 79 -3.13 -1.29 19.47
CA TRP A 79 -2.15 -2.36 19.56
C TRP A 79 -0.80 -1.93 20.14
N GLU A 80 -0.62 -0.65 20.44
CA GLU A 80 0.59 -0.05 20.99
C GLU A 80 1.05 -0.70 22.31
N ASP A 81 0.12 -1.19 23.15
CA ASP A 81 0.46 -1.92 24.38
C ASP A 81 1.03 -3.33 24.10
N SER A 82 0.83 -3.84 22.88
CA SER A 82 1.23 -5.19 22.47
C SER A 82 2.35 -5.21 21.43
N VAL A 83 2.53 -4.11 20.70
CA VAL A 83 3.48 -3.96 19.60
C VAL A 83 4.34 -2.75 19.92
N ASP A 84 5.62 -3.02 20.23
CA ASP A 84 6.59 -1.96 20.44
C ASP A 84 6.73 -1.09 19.17
N LEU A 85 6.46 0.21 19.30
CA LEU A 85 6.55 1.15 18.19
C LEU A 85 8.00 1.51 17.83
N SER A 86 8.98 1.17 18.68
CA SER A 86 10.41 1.41 18.42
C SER A 86 10.93 0.54 17.28
N LYS A 87 10.35 -0.66 17.10
CA LYS A 87 10.69 -1.61 16.03
C LYS A 87 9.89 -1.42 14.73
N VAL A 88 9.12 -0.35 14.62
CA VAL A 88 8.31 -0.03 13.44
C VAL A 88 9.04 1.04 12.62
N PHE A 89 9.42 0.67 11.39
CA PHE A 89 10.20 1.49 10.48
C PHE A 89 9.42 1.77 9.20
N TYR A 90 9.71 2.90 8.58
CA TYR A 90 9.23 3.25 7.25
C TYR A 90 10.40 3.19 6.26
N ILE A 91 10.27 2.34 5.25
CA ILE A 91 11.21 2.26 4.13
C ILE A 91 10.38 2.10 2.85
N ASN A 92 10.30 3.14 2.03
CA ASN A 92 9.51 3.11 0.80
C ASN A 92 10.08 2.17 -0.26
N ASN A 93 9.22 1.74 -1.21
CA ASN A 93 9.69 1.04 -2.39
C ASN A 93 10.64 1.95 -3.20
N GLY A 94 11.74 1.37 -3.71
CA GLY A 94 12.65 2.05 -4.62
C GLY A 94 12.10 2.15 -6.05
N VAL A 95 12.78 2.95 -6.86
CA VAL A 95 12.58 3.06 -8.31
C VAL A 95 13.92 2.85 -9.02
N ASP A 96 13.90 2.15 -10.15
CA ASP A 96 15.08 2.02 -11.02
C ASP A 96 15.19 3.28 -11.89
N LEU A 97 16.15 4.14 -11.54
CA LEU A 97 16.36 5.42 -12.23
C LEU A 97 16.93 5.24 -13.63
N ASP A 98 17.75 4.21 -13.86
CA ASP A 98 18.32 3.95 -15.18
C ASP A 98 17.23 3.56 -16.16
N VAL A 99 16.32 2.67 -15.75
CA VAL A 99 15.12 2.30 -16.52
C VAL A 99 14.21 3.51 -16.73
N TYR A 100 13.97 4.31 -15.68
CA TYR A 100 13.14 5.50 -15.77
C TYR A 100 13.67 6.51 -16.80
N TYR A 101 14.94 6.90 -16.71
CA TYR A 101 15.55 7.85 -17.64
C TYR A 101 15.72 7.29 -19.04
N LYS A 102 15.99 5.98 -19.17
CA LYS A 102 15.98 5.31 -20.48
C LYS A 102 14.60 5.42 -21.13
N ASN A 103 13.52 5.17 -20.39
CA ASN A 103 12.17 5.27 -20.93
C ASN A 103 11.81 6.70 -21.36
N ILE A 104 12.24 7.73 -20.61
CA ILE A 104 12.04 9.13 -21.02
C ILE A 104 12.66 9.42 -22.39
N ARG A 105 13.87 8.89 -22.65
CA ARG A 105 14.59 9.14 -23.91
C ARG A 105 14.06 8.29 -25.06
N ASP A 106 13.84 7.01 -24.81
CA ASP A 106 13.66 6.02 -25.87
C ASP A 106 12.18 5.80 -26.22
N ASN A 107 11.26 6.11 -25.30
CA ASN A 107 9.82 5.84 -25.44
C ASN A 107 9.00 7.14 -25.50
N THR A 108 9.44 8.09 -26.32
CA THR A 108 8.65 9.31 -26.59
C THR A 108 7.45 8.99 -27.47
N TYR A 109 6.27 9.50 -27.11
CA TYR A 109 5.04 9.35 -27.87
C TYR A 109 4.52 10.72 -28.31
N ILE A 110 4.43 10.92 -29.63
CA ILE A 110 3.92 12.15 -30.25
C ILE A 110 2.41 12.03 -30.38
N ASP A 111 1.68 12.94 -29.74
CA ASP A 111 0.23 12.96 -29.73
C ASP A 111 -0.26 14.40 -29.84
N LYS A 112 -1.10 14.69 -30.84
CA LYS A 112 -1.54 16.05 -31.14
C LYS A 112 -2.31 16.70 -29.98
N ASP A 113 -3.07 15.92 -29.23
CA ASP A 113 -3.84 16.42 -28.09
C ASP A 113 -2.92 16.69 -26.90
N LEU A 114 -1.92 15.83 -26.68
CA LEU A 114 -0.90 16.03 -25.63
C LEU A 114 0.12 17.13 -25.98
N GLU A 115 0.34 17.43 -27.25
CA GLU A 115 1.25 18.50 -27.70
C GLU A 115 0.59 19.88 -27.76
N ASN A 116 -0.75 19.95 -27.68
CA ASN A 116 -1.46 21.23 -27.70
C ASN A 116 -1.21 22.04 -26.42
N ASN A 117 -0.46 23.14 -26.51
CA ASN A 117 -0.13 24.00 -25.36
C ASN A 117 -1.28 24.91 -24.88
N GLU A 118 -2.40 24.94 -25.60
CA GLU A 118 -3.60 25.70 -25.23
C GLU A 118 -4.51 24.94 -24.24
N THR A 119 -4.24 23.65 -24.00
CA THR A 119 -5.02 22.81 -23.10
C THR A 119 -4.32 22.58 -21.77
N PHE A 120 -5.11 22.57 -20.69
CA PHE A 120 -4.64 22.11 -19.38
C PHE A 120 -4.77 20.58 -19.29
N LYS A 121 -3.66 19.88 -19.10
CA LYS A 121 -3.59 18.41 -19.16
C LYS A 121 -3.53 17.82 -17.77
N VAL A 122 -4.41 16.86 -17.50
CA VAL A 122 -4.38 16.02 -16.30
C VAL A 122 -4.15 14.59 -16.76
N ILE A 123 -3.04 13.98 -16.34
CA ILE A 123 -2.65 12.63 -16.74
C ILE A 123 -2.83 11.68 -15.56
N TYR A 124 -3.60 10.62 -15.76
CA TYR A 124 -3.71 9.50 -14.84
C TYR A 124 -3.00 8.29 -15.44
N THR A 125 -2.04 7.74 -14.70
CA THR A 125 -1.36 6.49 -15.05
C THR A 125 -1.67 5.44 -13.99
N GLY A 126 -2.37 4.38 -14.38
CA GLY A 126 -2.82 3.36 -13.44
C GLY A 126 -3.96 2.53 -14.00
N SER A 127 -4.41 1.56 -13.23
CA SER A 127 -5.52 0.71 -13.64
C SER A 127 -6.87 1.41 -13.46
N ILE A 128 -7.81 1.22 -14.38
CA ILE A 128 -9.16 1.75 -14.23
C ILE A 128 -9.97 0.76 -13.38
N ARG A 129 -9.97 0.96 -12.06
CA ARG A 129 -10.67 0.11 -11.08
C ARG A 129 -11.35 0.98 -10.01
N PRO A 130 -12.44 0.50 -9.38
CA PRO A 130 -13.12 1.22 -8.30
C PRO A 130 -12.18 1.68 -7.19
N ALA A 131 -11.22 0.82 -6.79
CA ALA A 131 -10.22 1.12 -5.76
C ALA A 131 -9.34 2.34 -6.08
N ASN A 132 -9.17 2.69 -7.36
CA ASN A 132 -8.32 3.81 -7.76
C ASN A 132 -9.10 5.13 -7.94
N GLY A 133 -10.43 5.11 -7.80
CA GLY A 133 -11.24 6.33 -7.76
C GLY A 133 -11.19 7.22 -9.02
N VAL A 134 -10.85 6.67 -10.20
CA VAL A 134 -10.68 7.44 -11.45
C VAL A 134 -11.93 8.26 -11.82
N GLU A 135 -13.11 7.77 -11.46
CA GLU A 135 -14.37 8.50 -11.66
C GLU A 135 -14.37 9.88 -10.98
N ASN A 136 -13.70 10.02 -9.83
CA ASN A 136 -13.60 11.29 -9.12
C ASN A 136 -12.81 12.32 -9.94
N ILE A 137 -11.75 11.89 -10.63
CA ILE A 137 -10.98 12.76 -11.54
C ILE A 137 -11.91 13.29 -12.64
N ILE A 138 -12.73 12.42 -13.23
CA ILE A 138 -13.69 12.79 -14.28
C ILE A 138 -14.77 13.74 -13.74
N LYS A 139 -15.31 13.45 -12.54
CA LYS A 139 -16.30 14.33 -11.88
C LYS A 139 -15.72 15.72 -11.63
N CYS A 140 -14.51 15.80 -11.07
CA CYS A 140 -13.80 17.07 -10.85
C CYS A 140 -13.59 17.83 -12.16
N ALA A 141 -13.14 17.17 -13.23
CA ALA A 141 -12.96 17.79 -14.55
C ALA A 141 -14.27 18.39 -15.09
N ARG A 142 -15.40 17.67 -14.94
CA ARG A 142 -16.73 18.19 -15.31
C ARG A 142 -17.13 19.43 -14.50
N HIS A 143 -16.84 19.44 -13.21
CA HIS A 143 -17.15 20.60 -12.35
C HIS A 143 -16.33 21.83 -12.74
N ILE A 144 -15.02 21.67 -12.97
CA ILE A 144 -14.15 22.76 -13.41
C ILE A 144 -14.61 23.32 -14.76
N ASN A 145 -15.00 22.45 -15.70
CA ASN A 145 -15.47 22.90 -17.02
C ASN A 145 -16.79 23.69 -16.97
N LYS A 146 -17.63 23.48 -15.95
CA LYS A 146 -18.88 24.25 -15.74
C LYS A 146 -18.64 25.62 -15.08
N MET A 147 -17.48 25.83 -14.48
CA MET A 147 -17.10 27.10 -13.84
C MET A 147 -16.40 28.07 -14.82
N LYS A 148 -16.02 27.57 -16.01
CA LYS A 148 -15.62 28.39 -17.14
C LYS A 148 -16.86 28.88 -17.89
#